data_AF-A0A6N9PQT6-F1
#
_entry.id   AF-A0A6N9PQT6-F1
#
_cell.length_a   1.000
_cell.length_b   1.000
_cell.length_c   1.000
_cell.angle_alpha   90.00
_cell.angle_beta   90.00
_cell.angle_gamma   90.00
#
_symmetry.space_group_name_H-M   'P 1'
#
loop_
_entity.id
_entity.type
_entity.pdbx_description
1 polymer ?
#
loop_
_entity_poly.entity_id
_entity_poly.type
_entity_poly.pdbx_seq_one_letter_code
_entity_poly.pdbx_strand_id
1 'polypeptide(L)'
;MNKFEIGKEYFSRSICNHDCVFTIKITKRTAKTVSYEYMGESRRSKIRVDDSGEYIQPDRYSMAPVFRASREIQAEEAPAVVEKPAAPAPVAGDAAPSKIVTISQPADDGTVIVMLGQRVECVCGACYPVQGGTVVGFCDEPAGRFTRGGVFALIRWDERPGKPERIRLSDIHRRGWRSAGGSPLGVFVC
;
A
#
# COMPACT_ATOMS: atom_id res chain seq x y z
N MET A 1 31.76 15.97 -2.09
CA MET A 1 30.72 15.94 -3.14
C MET A 1 31.18 14.94 -4.19
N ASN A 2 30.67 13.71 -4.11
CA ASN A 2 31.26 12.58 -4.81
C ASN A 2 30.86 12.58 -6.29
N LYS A 3 31.77 12.11 -7.13
CA LYS A 3 31.77 12.28 -8.59
C LYS A 3 32.17 10.97 -9.25
N PHE A 4 31.54 10.61 -10.37
CA PHE A 4 31.93 9.39 -11.08
C PHE A 4 33.32 9.51 -11.69
N GLU A 5 34.18 8.51 -11.51
CA GLU A 5 35.51 8.45 -12.12
C GLU A 5 35.53 7.46 -13.29
N ILE A 6 36.41 7.69 -14.27
CA ILE A 6 36.54 6.83 -15.45
C ILE A 6 37.37 5.60 -15.07
N GLY A 7 36.93 4.41 -15.49
CA GLY A 7 37.58 3.14 -15.18
C GLY A 7 37.16 2.50 -13.85
N LYS A 8 36.51 3.24 -12.94
CA LYS A 8 35.95 2.67 -11.71
C LYS A 8 34.63 1.93 -11.96
N GLU A 9 34.34 1.00 -11.05
CA GLU A 9 33.10 0.23 -11.01
C GLU A 9 32.25 0.61 -9.80
N TYR A 10 30.94 0.73 -10.02
CA TYR A 10 29.96 1.15 -9.02
C TYR A 10 28.84 0.12 -8.94
N PHE A 11 28.30 -0.11 -7.74
CA PHE A 11 27.26 -1.09 -7.52
C PHE A 11 25.96 -0.49 -6.97
N SER A 12 24.84 -1.14 -7.28
CA SER A 12 23.55 -0.90 -6.62
C SER A 12 22.79 -2.21 -6.47
N ARG A 13 22.25 -2.47 -5.28
CA ARG A 13 21.32 -3.59 -5.04
C ARG A 13 19.93 -3.23 -5.56
N SER A 14 19.17 -4.24 -5.99
CA SER A 14 17.74 -4.07 -6.27
C SER A 14 16.95 -3.81 -4.99
N ILE A 15 15.83 -3.10 -5.11
CA ILE A 15 14.92 -2.82 -3.98
C ILE A 15 14.04 -4.04 -3.67
N CYS A 16 13.74 -4.88 -4.67
CA CYS A 16 12.84 -6.04 -4.53
C CYS A 16 13.56 -7.38 -4.33
N ASN A 17 14.86 -7.47 -4.60
CA ASN A 17 15.71 -8.58 -4.13
C ASN A 17 17.10 -8.04 -3.76
N HIS A 18 17.47 -8.17 -2.49
CA HIS A 18 18.73 -7.66 -1.97
C HIS A 18 19.96 -8.43 -2.51
N ASP A 19 19.79 -9.68 -2.93
CA ASP A 19 20.84 -10.51 -3.54
C ASP A 19 21.13 -10.11 -5.00
N CYS A 20 20.19 -9.42 -5.66
CA CYS A 20 20.39 -8.88 -7.00
C CYS A 20 21.27 -7.62 -6.94
N VAL A 21 22.58 -7.81 -6.99
CA VAL A 21 23.57 -6.74 -7.16
C VAL A 21 23.73 -6.43 -8.65
N PHE A 22 23.44 -5.19 -9.04
CA PHE A 22 23.80 -4.66 -10.36
C PHE A 22 25.13 -3.90 -10.27
N THR A 23 25.96 -4.03 -11.29
CA THR A 23 27.24 -3.32 -11.44
C THR A 23 27.24 -2.47 -12.72
N ILE A 24 28.03 -1.39 -12.72
CA ILE A 24 28.35 -0.59 -13.91
C ILE A 24 29.85 -0.29 -13.95
N LYS A 25 30.42 -0.30 -15.16
CA LYS A 25 31.82 0.11 -15.43
C LYS A 25 31.83 1.43 -16.19
N ILE A 26 32.46 2.47 -15.64
CA ILE A 26 32.40 3.81 -16.24
C ILE A 26 33.43 3.94 -17.37
N THR A 27 32.97 4.01 -18.62
CA THR A 27 33.86 4.03 -19.80
C THR A 27 34.21 5.45 -20.24
N LYS A 28 33.27 6.42 -20.19
CA LYS A 28 33.51 7.84 -20.53
C LYS A 28 32.63 8.76 -19.69
N ARG A 29 33.21 9.84 -19.15
CA ARG A 29 32.47 10.91 -18.44
C ARG A 29 32.56 12.22 -19.20
N THR A 30 31.45 12.96 -19.16
CA THR A 30 31.33 14.36 -19.63
C THR A 30 30.52 15.15 -18.60
N ALA A 31 30.61 16.49 -18.61
CA ALA A 31 30.09 17.35 -17.54
C ALA A 31 28.58 17.23 -17.24
N LYS A 32 27.78 16.59 -18.12
CA LYS A 32 26.33 16.38 -17.93
C LYS A 32 25.89 14.92 -18.14
N THR A 33 26.79 14.03 -18.58
CA THR A 33 26.46 12.67 -19.07
C THR A 33 27.59 11.69 -18.81
N VAL A 34 27.23 10.45 -18.49
CA VAL A 34 28.16 9.32 -18.33
C VAL A 34 27.77 8.22 -19.31
N SER A 35 28.77 7.68 -20.00
CA SER A 35 28.68 6.42 -20.71
C SER A 35 29.37 5.34 -19.90
N TYR A 36 28.70 4.18 -19.81
CA TYR A 36 29.07 3.08 -18.94
C TYR A 36 28.60 1.76 -19.57
N GLU A 37 29.23 0.68 -19.16
CA GLU A 37 28.81 -0.68 -19.49
C GLU A 37 27.85 -1.20 -18.42
N TYR A 38 26.75 -1.83 -18.83
CA TYR A 38 25.70 -2.37 -17.97
C TYR A 38 25.10 -3.61 -18.63
N MET A 39 25.15 -4.76 -17.95
CA MET A 39 24.66 -6.05 -18.47
C MET A 39 25.20 -6.42 -19.87
N GLY A 40 26.46 -6.03 -20.17
CA GLY A 40 27.11 -6.25 -21.47
C GLY A 40 26.78 -5.21 -22.55
N GLU A 41 25.89 -4.25 -22.29
CA GLU A 41 25.58 -3.15 -23.21
C GLU A 41 26.28 -1.85 -22.80
N SER A 42 26.85 -1.14 -23.79
CA SER A 42 27.31 0.24 -23.58
C SER A 42 26.13 1.22 -23.64
N ARG A 43 25.77 1.80 -22.50
CA ARG A 43 24.65 2.74 -22.34
C ARG A 43 25.15 4.16 -22.01
N ARG A 44 24.26 5.16 -22.08
CA ARG A 44 24.54 6.55 -21.70
C ARG A 44 23.38 7.15 -20.91
N SER A 45 23.69 7.72 -19.75
CA SER A 45 22.71 8.42 -18.90
C SER A 45 23.17 9.82 -18.53
N LYS A 46 22.20 10.69 -18.25
CA LYS A 46 22.42 12.04 -17.71
C LYS A 46 22.82 11.93 -16.23
N ILE A 47 23.85 12.68 -15.82
CA ILE A 47 24.19 12.84 -14.41
C ILE A 47 23.08 13.64 -13.73
N ARG A 48 22.61 13.17 -12.58
CA ARG A 48 21.81 13.95 -11.62
C ARG A 48 22.63 14.17 -10.36
N VAL A 49 22.26 15.19 -9.59
CA VAL A 49 22.96 15.60 -8.37
C VAL A 49 21.91 15.79 -7.29
N ASP A 50 22.06 15.06 -6.19
CA ASP A 50 21.37 15.32 -4.91
C ASP A 50 22.40 15.90 -3.92
N ASP A 51 21.96 16.31 -2.72
CA ASP A 51 22.85 16.78 -1.64
C ASP A 51 23.93 15.74 -1.26
N SER A 52 23.67 14.45 -1.49
CA SER A 52 24.62 13.35 -1.28
C SER A 52 25.67 13.17 -2.39
N GLY A 53 25.58 13.91 -3.51
CA GLY A 53 26.52 13.84 -4.64
C GLY A 53 25.90 13.38 -5.97
N GLU A 54 26.76 13.01 -6.93
CA GLU A 54 26.34 12.55 -8.27
C GLU A 54 25.70 11.16 -8.24
N TYR A 55 24.63 10.99 -9.03
CA TYR A 55 24.00 9.70 -9.28
C TYR A 55 23.52 9.56 -10.74
N ILE A 56 23.34 8.32 -11.18
CA ILE A 56 22.70 7.97 -12.45
C ILE A 56 21.63 6.90 -12.25
N GLN A 57 20.65 6.93 -13.15
CA GLN A 57 19.53 5.98 -13.22
C GLN A 57 19.48 5.49 -14.68
N PRO A 58 19.83 4.22 -14.98
CA PRO A 58 19.87 3.70 -16.35
C PRO A 58 18.49 3.67 -17.02
N ASP A 59 17.49 3.18 -16.29
CA ASP A 59 16.14 2.93 -16.80
C ASP A 59 15.10 3.79 -16.08
N ARG A 60 13.88 3.88 -16.60
CA ARG A 60 12.82 4.77 -16.05
C ARG A 60 11.68 4.07 -15.30
N TYR A 61 11.74 2.75 -15.10
CA TYR A 61 10.74 2.04 -14.30
C TYR A 61 10.95 2.27 -12.79
N SER A 62 9.89 2.11 -11.99
CA SER A 62 9.86 2.47 -10.56
C SER A 62 10.82 1.68 -9.65
N MET A 63 11.40 0.60 -10.17
CA MET A 63 12.38 -0.26 -9.49
C MET A 63 13.79 -0.18 -10.10
N ALA A 64 14.04 0.77 -11.01
CA ALA A 64 15.32 0.87 -11.72
C ALA A 64 16.49 1.13 -10.77
N PRO A 65 17.63 0.42 -10.91
CA PRO A 65 18.77 0.58 -10.01
C PRO A 65 19.36 1.99 -10.08
N VAL A 66 19.57 2.60 -8.92
CA VAL A 66 20.13 3.96 -8.79
C VAL A 66 21.57 3.87 -8.32
N PHE A 67 22.50 4.13 -9.23
CA PHE A 67 23.93 4.13 -8.95
C PHE A 67 24.35 5.50 -8.41
N ARG A 68 25.05 5.51 -7.28
CA ARG A 68 25.56 6.73 -6.64
C ARG A 68 27.08 6.71 -6.64
N ALA A 69 27.71 7.87 -6.84
CA ALA A 69 29.16 8.03 -6.78
C ALA A 69 29.76 7.81 -5.36
N SER A 70 28.93 7.47 -4.37
CA SER A 70 29.33 7.02 -3.03
C SER A 70 29.37 5.50 -2.86
N ARG A 71 29.07 4.72 -3.92
CA ARG A 71 29.05 3.24 -3.91
C ARG A 71 30.04 2.68 -4.93
N GLU A 72 31.30 3.07 -4.77
CA GLU A 72 32.43 2.44 -5.46
C GLU A 72 32.62 1.02 -4.93
N ILE A 73 32.94 0.08 -5.81
CA ILE A 73 33.41 -1.24 -5.39
C ILE A 73 34.88 -1.07 -4.96
N GLN A 74 35.11 -0.88 -3.65
CA GLN A 74 36.40 -1.25 -3.07
C GLN A 74 36.50 -2.77 -3.10
N ALA A 75 37.60 -3.29 -3.64
CA ALA A 75 37.75 -4.71 -3.96
C ALA A 75 38.26 -5.52 -2.76
N GLU A 76 37.57 -5.46 -1.62
CA GLU A 76 37.85 -6.32 -0.45
C GLU A 76 36.59 -6.67 0.35
N GLU A 77 36.57 -7.90 0.86
CA GLU A 77 35.63 -8.56 1.78
C GLU A 77 34.09 -8.41 1.60
N ALA A 78 33.54 -9.44 0.95
CA ALA A 78 32.56 -10.43 1.44
C ALA A 78 31.44 -10.04 2.47
N PRO A 79 30.22 -10.63 2.36
CA PRO A 79 29.04 -10.13 3.06
C PRO A 79 28.72 -10.81 4.40
N ALA A 80 28.23 -10.03 5.36
CA ALA A 80 27.56 -10.53 6.57
C ALA A 80 26.05 -10.76 6.33
N VAL A 81 25.60 -12.01 6.47
CA VAL A 81 24.18 -12.41 6.47
C VAL A 81 23.63 -12.34 7.90
N VAL A 82 22.39 -11.89 8.07
CA VAL A 82 21.64 -12.01 9.34
C VAL A 82 20.19 -12.39 9.05
N GLU A 83 19.66 -13.34 9.82
CA GLU A 83 18.36 -14.00 9.57
C GLU A 83 17.12 -13.26 10.09
N LYS A 84 15.96 -13.78 9.67
CA LYS A 84 14.61 -13.42 10.10
C LYS A 84 14.04 -14.50 11.05
N PRO A 85 13.65 -14.16 12.29
CA PRO A 85 12.77 -14.99 13.12
C PRO A 85 11.26 -14.74 12.85
N ALA A 86 10.40 -15.58 13.44
CA ALA A 86 8.95 -15.59 13.22
C ALA A 86 8.13 -14.92 14.34
N ALA A 87 6.81 -14.79 14.13
CA ALA A 87 5.83 -14.33 15.12
C ALA A 87 5.45 -15.44 16.13
N PRO A 88 4.71 -15.09 17.20
CA PRO A 88 3.35 -15.65 17.33
C PRO A 88 2.28 -14.68 17.89
N ALA A 89 1.02 -15.15 17.87
CA ALA A 89 -0.13 -14.66 18.68
C ALA A 89 -0.44 -15.71 19.80
N PRO A 90 -1.60 -15.84 20.50
CA PRO A 90 -3.00 -15.38 20.28
C PRO A 90 -3.36 -14.10 21.11
N VAL A 91 -4.49 -13.77 21.78
CA VAL A 91 -5.75 -14.44 22.28
C VAL A 91 -6.98 -13.49 22.25
N ALA A 92 -8.13 -13.98 22.77
CA ALA A 92 -9.40 -13.27 23.02
C ALA A 92 -9.32 -12.22 24.16
N GLY A 93 -10.30 -11.36 24.44
CA GLY A 93 -11.64 -11.09 23.85
C GLY A 93 -12.58 -10.51 24.93
N ASP A 94 -13.81 -10.06 24.58
CA ASP A 94 -15.06 -10.15 25.40
C ASP A 94 -16.29 -9.60 24.61
N ALA A 95 -17.48 -9.48 25.22
CA ALA A 95 -18.75 -9.23 24.53
C ALA A 95 -19.76 -8.29 25.25
N ALA A 96 -20.82 -7.91 24.52
CA ALA A 96 -22.01 -7.16 24.96
C ALA A 96 -21.82 -5.66 25.35
N PRO A 97 -22.90 -4.86 25.46
CA PRO A 97 -24.31 -5.16 25.17
C PRO A 97 -24.85 -4.50 23.88
N SER A 98 -26.03 -4.94 23.45
CA SER A 98 -26.72 -4.47 22.24
C SER A 98 -27.36 -3.08 22.41
N LYS A 99 -27.11 -2.19 21.43
CA LYS A 99 -27.92 -0.98 21.19
C LYS A 99 -28.54 -1.05 19.80
N ILE A 100 -29.87 -1.01 19.73
CA ILE A 100 -30.61 -0.80 18.49
C ILE A 100 -30.69 0.71 18.27
N VAL A 101 -30.09 1.21 17.18
CA VAL A 101 -29.93 2.65 16.93
C VAL A 101 -30.81 3.06 15.76
N THR A 102 -32.06 3.42 16.06
CA THR A 102 -32.98 4.02 15.09
C THR A 102 -32.69 5.51 14.97
N ILE A 103 -32.03 5.94 13.89
CA ILE A 103 -31.79 7.35 13.58
C ILE A 103 -32.45 7.69 12.25
N SER A 104 -33.34 8.68 12.27
CA SER A 104 -33.98 9.21 11.08
C SER A 104 -33.01 10.09 10.28
N GLN A 105 -32.67 9.67 9.06
CA GLN A 105 -32.13 10.58 8.05
C GLN A 105 -33.29 11.27 7.31
N PRO A 106 -33.13 12.52 6.83
CA PRO A 106 -34.23 13.29 6.28
C PRO A 106 -34.64 12.80 4.88
N ALA A 107 -35.88 12.32 4.78
CA ALA A 107 -36.72 12.28 3.57
C ALA A 107 -36.07 11.78 2.26
N ASP A 108 -35.80 10.48 2.20
CA ASP A 108 -35.82 9.67 0.97
C ASP A 108 -36.46 8.31 1.32
N ASP A 109 -37.24 7.69 0.43
CA ASP A 109 -37.98 6.43 0.66
C ASP A 109 -37.08 5.17 0.83
N GLY A 110 -35.77 5.36 0.97
CA GLY A 110 -34.74 4.33 0.97
C GLY A 110 -34.18 3.92 2.34
N THR A 111 -34.68 4.47 3.46
CA THR A 111 -34.08 4.33 4.82
C THR A 111 -33.60 2.90 5.13
N VAL A 112 -32.30 2.72 5.37
CA VAL A 112 -31.68 1.41 5.61
C VAL A 112 -31.57 1.16 7.10
N ILE A 113 -32.36 0.21 7.63
CA ILE A 113 -32.24 -0.23 9.02
C ILE A 113 -31.20 -1.34 9.06
N VAL A 114 -30.07 -1.08 9.73
CA VAL A 114 -28.99 -2.05 9.92
C VAL A 114 -29.10 -2.63 11.34
N MET A 115 -29.16 -3.96 11.46
CA MET A 115 -29.36 -4.67 12.72
C MET A 115 -28.10 -5.46 13.11
N LEU A 116 -27.92 -5.72 14.42
CA LEU A 116 -26.92 -6.67 14.89
C LEU A 116 -27.25 -8.07 14.39
N GLY A 117 -26.25 -8.82 13.93
CA GLY A 117 -26.42 -10.12 13.29
C GLY A 117 -26.83 -10.07 11.81
N GLN A 118 -27.19 -8.90 11.25
CA GLN A 118 -27.59 -8.79 9.84
C GLN A 118 -26.45 -9.22 8.92
N ARG A 119 -26.79 -9.96 7.85
CA ARG A 119 -25.87 -10.29 6.76
C ARG A 119 -25.71 -9.10 5.82
N VAL A 120 -24.47 -8.89 5.39
CA VAL A 120 -24.08 -7.84 4.46
C VAL A 120 -23.12 -8.39 3.40
N GLU A 121 -23.12 -7.76 2.24
CA GLU A 121 -22.25 -8.07 1.11
C GLU A 121 -21.47 -6.83 0.68
N CYS A 122 -20.16 -6.96 0.48
CA CYS A 122 -19.33 -5.92 -0.13
C CYS A 122 -19.11 -6.21 -1.61
N VAL A 123 -19.46 -5.25 -2.49
CA VAL A 123 -19.20 -5.34 -3.93
C VAL A 123 -18.03 -4.43 -4.28
N CYS A 124 -16.83 -5.01 -4.35
CA CYS A 124 -15.58 -4.33 -4.70
C CYS A 124 -15.34 -4.18 -6.21
N GLY A 125 -16.28 -4.64 -7.05
CA GLY A 125 -16.23 -4.52 -8.51
C GLY A 125 -15.77 -5.80 -9.22
N ALA A 126 -15.85 -5.80 -10.55
CA ALA A 126 -15.77 -7.03 -11.37
C ALA A 126 -14.45 -7.83 -11.28
N CYS A 127 -13.38 -7.26 -10.73
CA CYS A 127 -12.11 -7.94 -10.51
C CYS A 127 -11.98 -8.60 -9.12
N TYR A 128 -13.01 -8.51 -8.28
CA TYR A 128 -13.01 -9.02 -6.91
C TYR A 128 -14.29 -9.83 -6.63
N PRO A 129 -14.22 -10.93 -5.85
CA PRO A 129 -15.42 -11.63 -5.42
C PRO A 129 -16.25 -10.75 -4.47
N VAL A 130 -17.57 -10.98 -4.44
CA VAL A 130 -18.46 -10.36 -3.45
C VAL A 130 -18.15 -10.94 -2.08
N GLN A 131 -17.82 -10.10 -1.11
CA GLN A 131 -17.41 -10.55 0.22
C GLN A 131 -18.61 -10.56 1.17
N GLY A 132 -18.93 -11.73 1.72
CA GLY A 132 -19.95 -11.89 2.76
C GLY A 132 -19.44 -11.47 4.13
N GLY A 133 -20.32 -10.87 4.94
CA GLY A 133 -20.04 -10.49 6.31
C GLY A 133 -21.28 -10.38 7.19
N THR A 134 -21.04 -10.14 8.48
CA THR A 134 -22.08 -10.00 9.50
C THR A 134 -21.81 -8.77 10.37
N VAL A 135 -22.85 -7.98 10.65
CA VAL A 135 -22.78 -6.86 11.60
C VAL A 135 -22.67 -7.38 13.03
N VAL A 136 -21.56 -7.07 13.72
CA VAL A 136 -21.27 -7.55 15.09
C VAL A 136 -21.50 -6.47 16.14
N GLY A 137 -21.43 -5.20 15.78
CA GLY A 137 -21.60 -4.09 16.72
C GLY A 137 -21.82 -2.74 16.03
N PHE A 138 -22.05 -1.71 16.84
CA PHE A 138 -22.05 -0.31 16.40
C PHE A 138 -21.14 0.52 17.32
N CYS A 139 -20.48 1.53 16.76
CA CYS A 139 -19.75 2.53 17.53
C CYS A 139 -20.09 3.94 17.03
N ASP A 140 -20.25 4.87 17.97
CA ASP A 140 -20.40 6.29 17.71
C ASP A 140 -19.04 6.95 17.97
N GLU A 141 -18.56 7.78 17.04
CA GLU A 141 -17.31 8.53 17.19
C GLU A 141 -17.59 10.03 17.04
N PRO A 142 -17.23 10.87 18.04
CA PRO A 142 -17.43 12.31 17.95
C PRO A 142 -16.59 12.91 16.81
N ALA A 143 -17.02 14.06 16.29
CA ALA A 143 -16.28 14.75 15.24
C ALA A 143 -14.91 15.25 15.77
N GLY A 144 -13.83 14.69 15.24
CA GLY A 144 -12.46 15.11 15.55
C GLY A 144 -12.00 16.26 14.65
N ARG A 145 -10.78 16.75 14.90
CA ARG A 145 -10.15 17.82 14.10
C ARG A 145 -9.96 17.46 12.62
N PHE A 146 -9.86 16.16 12.31
CA PHE A 146 -9.62 15.63 10.96
C PHE A 146 -10.65 14.59 10.52
N THR A 147 -11.39 13.98 11.46
CA THR A 147 -12.41 12.97 11.21
C THR A 147 -13.81 13.58 11.34
N ARG A 148 -14.63 13.49 10.28
CA ARG A 148 -16.08 13.68 10.45
C ARG A 148 -16.60 12.54 11.34
N GLY A 149 -17.27 12.89 12.42
CA GLY A 149 -17.84 11.90 13.35
C GLY A 149 -19.03 11.13 12.77
N GLY A 150 -19.73 10.42 13.65
CA GLY A 150 -20.99 9.73 13.37
C GLY A 150 -20.96 8.25 13.75
N VAL A 151 -22.03 7.55 13.37
CA VAL A 151 -22.25 6.14 13.74
C VAL A 151 -21.72 5.19 12.66
N PHE A 152 -20.95 4.20 13.10
CA PHE A 152 -20.35 3.15 12.28
C PHE A 152 -20.84 1.77 12.71
N ALA A 153 -21.10 0.89 11.75
CA ALA A 153 -21.21 -0.53 11.96
C ALA A 153 -19.82 -1.18 12.05
N LEU A 154 -19.71 -2.19 12.90
CA LEU A 154 -18.57 -3.11 12.97
C LEU A 154 -18.96 -4.37 12.20
N ILE A 155 -18.40 -4.57 11.01
CA ILE A 155 -18.70 -5.71 10.15
C ILE A 155 -17.56 -6.72 10.24
N ARG A 156 -17.89 -7.97 10.60
CA ARG A 156 -16.97 -9.10 10.54
C ARG A 156 -17.14 -9.79 9.19
N TRP A 157 -16.16 -9.63 8.31
CA TRP A 157 -16.09 -10.31 7.02
C TRP A 157 -15.74 -11.79 7.18
N ASP A 158 -16.34 -12.65 6.35
CA ASP A 158 -16.19 -14.11 6.44
C ASP A 158 -14.74 -14.55 6.11
N GLU A 159 -14.06 -13.86 5.17
CA GLU A 159 -12.64 -14.08 4.86
C GLU A 159 -11.68 -13.63 5.98
N ARG A 160 -12.11 -12.72 6.87
CA ARG A 160 -11.24 -12.03 7.84
C ARG A 160 -11.88 -11.91 9.23
N PRO A 161 -12.31 -13.01 9.85
CA PRO A 161 -13.14 -12.98 11.06
C PRO A 161 -12.44 -12.37 12.28
N GLY A 162 -11.10 -12.39 12.33
CA GLY A 162 -10.29 -11.86 13.44
C GLY A 162 -10.09 -10.34 13.45
N LYS A 163 -10.59 -9.59 12.45
CA LYS A 163 -10.49 -8.12 12.41
C LYS A 163 -11.77 -7.50 11.82
N PRO A 164 -12.76 -7.14 12.66
CA PRO A 164 -13.94 -6.41 12.21
C PRO A 164 -13.57 -5.06 11.61
N GLU A 165 -14.19 -4.70 10.49
CA GLU A 165 -14.00 -3.43 9.79
C GLU A 165 -15.03 -2.39 10.24
N ARG A 166 -14.64 -1.10 10.24
CA ARG A 166 -15.48 0.04 10.63
C ARG A 166 -16.05 0.71 9.39
N ILE A 167 -17.35 0.57 9.15
CA ILE A 167 -18.05 1.15 7.98
C ILE A 167 -19.15 2.09 8.48
N ARG A 168 -19.26 3.30 7.92
CA ARG A 168 -20.26 4.28 8.37
C ARG A 168 -21.66 3.82 7.94
N LEU A 169 -22.68 4.04 8.78
CA LEU A 169 -24.06 3.65 8.46
C LEU A 169 -24.62 4.31 7.18
N SER A 170 -24.14 5.49 6.78
CA SER A 170 -24.50 6.14 5.51
C SER A 170 -24.00 5.40 4.27
N ASP A 171 -23.01 4.52 4.44
CA ASP A 171 -22.27 3.87 3.36
C ASP A 171 -22.73 2.40 3.20
N ILE A 172 -23.81 2.02 3.90
CA ILE A 172 -24.51 0.74 3.84
C ILE A 172 -25.86 0.97 3.18
N HIS A 173 -26.13 0.24 2.10
CA HIS A 173 -27.26 0.48 1.22
C HIS A 173 -28.18 -0.76 1.10
N ARG A 174 -29.37 -0.61 0.51
CA ARG A 174 -30.19 -1.76 0.09
C ARG A 174 -29.64 -2.31 -1.23
N ARG A 175 -29.67 -3.64 -1.42
CA ARG A 175 -29.40 -4.28 -2.72
C ARG A 175 -30.20 -3.59 -3.84
N GLY A 176 -29.52 -3.24 -4.93
CA GLY A 176 -30.08 -2.47 -6.05
C GLY A 176 -29.78 -0.96 -6.03
N TRP A 177 -29.31 -0.40 -4.90
CA TRP A 177 -28.78 0.96 -4.86
C TRP A 177 -27.57 1.14 -5.80
N ARG A 178 -27.40 2.37 -6.30
CA ARG A 178 -26.27 2.78 -7.14
C ARG A 178 -25.80 4.16 -6.69
N SER A 179 -24.51 4.44 -6.84
CA SER A 179 -23.98 5.78 -6.65
C SER A 179 -24.51 6.76 -7.70
N ALA A 180 -24.33 8.06 -7.49
CA ALA A 180 -24.70 9.09 -8.48
C ALA A 180 -24.06 8.90 -9.87
N GLY A 181 -22.96 8.14 -9.97
CA GLY A 181 -22.34 7.73 -11.24
C GLY A 181 -22.86 6.39 -11.79
N GLY A 182 -23.99 5.87 -11.30
CA GLY A 182 -24.58 4.59 -11.67
C GLY A 182 -23.85 3.34 -11.14
N SER A 183 -22.78 3.52 -10.36
CA SER A 183 -21.89 2.44 -9.95
C SER A 183 -22.51 1.56 -8.86
N PRO A 184 -22.49 0.22 -8.98
CA PRO A 184 -23.04 -0.72 -8.00
C PRO A 184 -22.03 -1.11 -6.90
N LEU A 185 -21.04 -0.26 -6.63
CA LEU A 185 -20.01 -0.51 -5.62
C LEU A 185 -20.47 0.00 -4.26
N GLY A 186 -20.22 -0.77 -3.20
CA GLY A 186 -20.60 -0.42 -1.83
C GLY A 186 -20.82 -1.64 -0.95
N VAL A 187 -21.34 -1.40 0.26
CA VAL A 187 -21.79 -2.43 1.19
C VAL A 187 -23.32 -2.48 1.19
N PHE A 188 -23.88 -3.68 1.07
CA PHE A 188 -25.32 -3.87 0.91
C PHE A 188 -25.89 -4.77 2.00
N VAL A 189 -27.07 -4.45 2.49
CA VAL A 189 -27.88 -5.33 3.33
C VAL A 189 -28.52 -6.41 2.46
N CYS A 190 -28.43 -7.66 2.92
CA CYS A 190 -29.09 -8.83 2.36
C CYS A 190 -30.39 -9.15 3.11
#